data_AF-A0A925P8V1-F1
#
_entry.id   AF-A0A925P8V1-F1
#
_cell.length_a   1.000
_cell.length_b   1.000
_cell.length_c   1.000
_cell.angle_alpha   90.00
_cell.angle_beta   90.00
_cell.angle_gamma   90.00
#
_symmetry.space_group_name_H-M   'P 1'
#
loop_
_entity.id
_entity.type
_entity.pdbx_description
1 polymer ?
#
loop_
_entity_poly.entity_id
_entity_poly.type
_entity_poly.pdbx_seq_one_letter_code
_entity_poly.pdbx_strand_id
1 'polypeptide(L)'
;VSEWWLRPVLGAFAVGLLVLAVGNDAYLGLGAWSPDPGDPTLLTVFHAGGADTWSWAWKLVFTAVTVGAGFKGGEVTPLFFIGAALGHVAGPLLGLPLALGAALGFAALFSGATKTPLACTLLAVEIFGGSHASLFAVACLASYLASGAAGIYSAQRRE
;
A
#
# COMPACT_ATOMS: atom_id res chain seq x y z
N VAL A 1 -29.88 -17.54 -11.00
CA VAL A 1 -29.67 -16.60 -9.87
C VAL A 1 -28.19 -16.64 -9.57
N SER A 2 -27.43 -15.56 -9.76
CA SER A 2 -26.02 -15.58 -9.36
C SER A 2 -25.95 -15.55 -7.83
N GLU A 3 -25.32 -16.53 -7.21
CA GLU A 3 -25.11 -16.63 -5.76
C GLU A 3 -24.15 -15.50 -5.30
N TRP A 4 -24.64 -14.26 -5.25
CA TRP A 4 -23.85 -13.06 -4.95
C TRP A 4 -23.20 -13.11 -3.57
N TRP A 5 -23.81 -13.85 -2.65
CA TRP A 5 -23.31 -14.09 -1.29
C TRP A 5 -22.13 -15.07 -1.25
N LEU A 6 -21.93 -15.89 -2.29
CA LEU A 6 -20.85 -16.89 -2.30
C LEU A 6 -19.47 -16.23 -2.40
N ARG A 7 -19.37 -15.10 -3.12
CA ARG A 7 -18.11 -14.36 -3.30
C ARG A 7 -17.50 -13.88 -1.97
N PRO A 8 -18.21 -13.16 -1.09
CA PRO A 8 -17.66 -12.76 0.20
C PRO A 8 -17.41 -13.95 1.14
N VAL A 9 -18.20 -15.02 1.07
CA VAL A 9 -17.96 -16.25 1.87
C VAL A 9 -16.65 -16.92 1.47
N LEU A 10 -16.41 -17.14 0.17
CA LEU A 10 -15.15 -17.69 -0.32
C LEU A 10 -13.98 -16.74 -0.05
N GLY A 11 -14.20 -15.43 -0.14
CA GLY A 11 -13.21 -14.42 0.23
C GLY A 11 -12.81 -14.49 1.70
N ALA A 12 -13.78 -14.63 2.62
CA ALA A 12 -13.51 -14.79 4.05
C ALA A 12 -12.65 -16.03 4.31
N PHE A 13 -12.98 -17.15 3.67
CA PHE A 13 -12.21 -18.38 3.78
C PHE A 13 -10.80 -18.21 3.23
N ALA A 14 -10.64 -17.57 2.07
CA ALA A 14 -9.34 -17.28 1.48
C ALA A 14 -8.48 -16.38 2.39
N VAL A 15 -9.06 -15.33 2.98
CA VAL A 15 -8.36 -14.48 3.97
C VAL A 15 -7.97 -15.29 5.20
N GLY A 16 -8.84 -16.17 5.71
CA GLY A 16 -8.51 -17.07 6.81
C GLY A 16 -7.34 -18.01 6.48
N LEU A 17 -7.31 -18.58 5.27
CA LEU A 17 -6.18 -19.38 4.80
C LEU A 17 -4.89 -18.57 4.69
N LEU A 18 -4.97 -17.31 4.24
CA LEU A 18 -3.81 -16.42 4.19
C LEU A 18 -3.27 -16.12 5.59
N VAL A 19 -4.13 -15.88 6.58
CA VAL A 19 -3.73 -15.71 8.00
C VAL A 19 -3.00 -16.96 8.48
N LEU A 20 -3.54 -18.15 8.21
CA LEU A 20 -2.88 -19.41 8.58
C LEU A 20 -1.54 -19.61 7.86
N ALA A 21 -1.42 -19.19 6.61
CA ALA A 21 -0.18 -19.30 5.83
C ALA A 21 0.92 -18.34 6.31
N VAL A 22 0.55 -17.13 6.74
CA VAL A 22 1.48 -16.16 7.34
C VAL A 22 1.81 -16.55 8.78
N GLY A 23 0.86 -17.14 9.50
CA GLY A 23 1.00 -17.51 10.91
C GLY A 23 0.69 -16.37 11.89
N ASN A 24 0.21 -15.23 11.40
CA ASN A 24 -0.23 -14.09 12.21
C ASN A 24 -1.32 -13.28 11.47
N ASP A 25 -1.89 -12.29 12.15
CA ASP A 25 -2.94 -11.41 11.64
C ASP A 25 -2.48 -9.97 11.33
N ALA A 26 -1.16 -9.74 11.30
CA ALA A 26 -0.53 -8.42 11.12
C ALA A 26 -1.00 -7.66 9.87
N TYR A 27 -1.36 -8.40 8.81
CA TYR A 27 -1.77 -7.83 7.52
C TYR A 27 -3.28 -7.62 7.38
N LEU A 28 -4.07 -7.89 8.42
CA LEU A 28 -5.49 -7.57 8.44
C LEU A 28 -5.76 -6.05 8.57
N GLY A 29 -6.98 -5.64 8.25
CA GLY A 29 -7.46 -4.27 8.42
C GLY A 29 -6.65 -3.22 7.63
N LEU A 30 -6.63 -1.99 8.14
CA LEU A 30 -6.00 -0.84 7.47
C LEU A 30 -4.45 -0.91 7.47
N GLY A 31 -3.85 -1.66 8.40
CA GLY A 31 -2.41 -1.61 8.64
C GLY A 31 -1.94 -0.37 9.41
N ALA A 32 -2.86 0.38 10.04
CA ALA A 32 -2.53 1.56 10.83
C ALA A 32 -2.25 1.25 12.31
N TRP A 33 -2.74 0.13 12.82
CA TRP A 33 -2.62 -0.29 14.21
C TRP A 33 -2.66 -1.82 14.30
N SER A 34 -1.89 -2.37 15.23
CA SER A 34 -1.94 -3.79 15.64
C SER A 34 -1.86 -3.87 17.17
N PRO A 35 -2.53 -4.86 17.81
CA PRO A 35 -2.34 -5.16 19.22
C PRO A 35 -0.96 -5.73 19.54
N ASP A 36 -0.27 -6.36 18.57
CA ASP A 36 1.11 -6.82 18.74
C ASP A 36 2.10 -5.69 18.40
N PRO A 37 2.96 -5.25 19.35
CA PRO A 37 3.96 -4.22 19.09
C PRO A 37 5.01 -4.58 18.04
N GLY A 38 5.19 -5.87 17.75
CA GLY A 38 6.14 -6.36 16.74
C GLY A 38 5.59 -6.31 15.32
N ASP A 39 4.29 -6.07 15.14
CA ASP A 39 3.67 -6.13 13.83
C ASP A 39 3.98 -4.91 12.98
N PRO A 40 4.15 -5.10 11.65
CA PRO A 40 4.30 -4.00 10.74
C PRO A 40 3.00 -3.17 10.64
N THR A 41 3.11 -1.89 10.94
CA THR A 41 2.07 -0.87 10.77
C THR A 41 2.60 0.30 9.92
N LEU A 42 1.69 1.17 9.49
CA LEU A 42 2.02 2.36 8.71
C LEU A 42 2.93 3.33 9.48
N LEU A 43 2.96 3.26 10.81
CA LEU A 43 3.87 4.06 11.62
C LEU A 43 5.23 3.38 11.79
N THR A 44 5.27 2.06 11.99
CA THR A 44 6.52 1.34 12.24
C THR A 44 7.40 1.25 10.99
N VAL A 45 6.82 1.19 9.78
CA VAL A 45 7.57 1.13 8.51
C VAL A 45 8.57 2.28 8.30
N PHE A 46 8.47 3.39 9.02
CA PHE A 46 9.44 4.49 8.96
C PHE A 46 10.67 4.30 9.85
N HIS A 47 10.70 3.24 10.64
CA HIS A 47 11.78 2.92 11.57
C HIS A 47 12.46 1.60 11.18
N ALA A 48 13.75 1.47 11.49
CA ALA A 48 14.50 0.24 11.25
C ALA A 48 13.86 -0.94 12.00
N GLY A 49 13.67 -2.06 11.30
CA GLY A 49 13.00 -3.25 11.87
C GLY A 49 11.48 -3.13 12.01
N GLY A 50 10.88 -2.02 11.58
CA GLY A 50 9.43 -1.84 11.68
C GLY A 50 8.61 -2.48 10.56
N ALA A 51 9.25 -3.15 9.61
CA ALA A 51 8.59 -4.05 8.66
C ALA A 51 9.52 -5.14 8.14
N ASP A 52 8.97 -6.34 7.92
CA ASP A 52 9.68 -7.43 7.27
C ASP A 52 9.82 -7.20 5.75
N THR A 53 10.81 -7.85 5.15
CA THR A 53 11.14 -7.77 3.72
C THR A 53 9.94 -8.01 2.79
N TRP A 54 9.00 -8.87 3.20
CA TRP A 54 7.83 -9.25 2.40
C TRP A 54 6.51 -8.62 2.87
N SER A 55 6.54 -7.72 3.86
CA SER A 55 5.34 -7.09 4.41
C SER A 55 4.48 -6.38 3.37
N TRP A 56 5.12 -5.73 2.39
CA TRP A 56 4.43 -5.06 1.29
C TRP A 56 3.64 -6.05 0.42
N ALA A 57 4.22 -7.21 0.13
CA ALA A 57 3.62 -8.23 -0.73
C ALA A 57 2.45 -8.90 -0.04
N TRP A 58 2.61 -9.26 1.24
CA TRP A 58 1.51 -9.82 2.03
C TRP A 58 0.34 -8.85 2.14
N LYS A 59 0.59 -7.59 2.51
CA LYS A 59 -0.49 -6.60 2.58
C LYS A 59 -1.21 -6.40 1.24
N LEU A 60 -0.47 -6.44 0.12
CA LEU A 60 -1.05 -6.37 -1.21
C LEU A 60 -1.97 -7.54 -1.50
N VAL A 61 -1.55 -8.78 -1.22
CA VAL A 61 -2.36 -9.99 -1.43
C VAL A 61 -3.62 -9.96 -0.56
N PHE A 62 -3.48 -9.66 0.73
CA PHE A 62 -4.61 -9.56 1.66
C PHE A 62 -5.64 -8.51 1.21
N THR A 63 -5.16 -7.33 0.79
CA THR A 63 -6.03 -6.25 0.32
C THR A 63 -6.73 -6.63 -0.97
N ALA A 64 -6.00 -7.18 -1.95
CA ALA A 64 -6.55 -7.58 -3.24
C ALA A 64 -7.62 -8.67 -3.09
N VAL A 65 -7.38 -9.68 -2.25
CA VAL A 65 -8.35 -10.74 -1.98
C VAL A 65 -9.58 -10.19 -1.26
N THR A 66 -9.38 -9.34 -0.25
CA THR A 66 -10.48 -8.75 0.53
C THR A 66 -11.39 -7.89 -0.36
N VAL A 67 -10.82 -6.96 -1.12
CA VAL A 67 -11.61 -6.09 -2.01
C VAL A 67 -12.18 -6.86 -3.20
N GLY A 68 -11.40 -7.77 -3.80
CA GLY A 68 -11.85 -8.59 -4.93
C GLY A 68 -13.02 -9.52 -4.59
N ALA A 69 -13.11 -9.94 -3.32
CA ALA A 69 -14.22 -10.72 -2.79
C ALA A 69 -15.48 -9.89 -2.49
N GLY A 70 -15.40 -8.57 -2.54
CA GLY A 70 -16.53 -7.65 -2.34
C GLY A 70 -16.74 -7.20 -0.90
N PHE A 71 -15.74 -7.31 -0.03
CA PHE A 71 -15.79 -6.68 1.29
C PHE A 71 -15.82 -5.15 1.14
N LYS A 72 -16.66 -4.50 1.94
CA LYS A 72 -16.77 -3.03 1.94
C LYS A 72 -15.60 -2.42 2.71
N GLY A 73 -14.92 -1.48 2.07
CA GLY A 73 -13.77 -0.78 2.59
C GLY A 73 -13.06 -0.07 1.43
N GLY A 74 -12.17 0.88 1.75
CA GLY A 74 -11.31 1.51 0.75
C GLY A 74 -9.93 0.86 0.69
N GLU A 75 -9.25 1.02 -0.43
CA GLU A 75 -7.88 0.51 -0.67
C GLU A 75 -6.80 1.55 -0.36
N VAL A 76 -7.19 2.81 -0.10
CA VAL A 76 -6.27 3.95 0.04
C VAL A 76 -5.22 3.73 1.14
N THR A 77 -5.67 3.47 2.38
CA THR A 77 -4.74 3.25 3.50
C THR A 77 -3.88 1.98 3.34
N PRO A 78 -4.42 0.85 2.88
CA PRO A 78 -3.59 -0.28 2.50
C PRO A 78 -2.54 0.05 1.44
N LEU A 79 -2.86 0.83 0.41
CA LEU A 79 -1.89 1.25 -0.62
C LEU A 79 -0.77 2.12 -0.02
N PHE A 80 -1.10 3.01 0.91
CA PHE A 80 -0.09 3.75 1.67
C PHE A 80 0.88 2.82 2.41
N PHE A 81 0.35 1.82 3.11
CA PHE A 81 1.17 0.83 3.81
C PHE A 81 2.03 0.03 2.83
N ILE A 82 1.44 -0.49 1.75
CA ILE A 82 2.15 -1.33 0.76
C ILE A 82 3.30 -0.52 0.16
N GLY A 83 3.04 0.73 -0.23
CA GLY A 83 4.06 1.64 -0.75
C GLY A 83 5.16 1.92 0.26
N ALA A 84 4.79 2.26 1.50
CA ALA A 84 5.76 2.57 2.55
C ALA A 84 6.61 1.35 2.92
N ALA A 85 6.01 0.16 3.04
CA ALA A 85 6.72 -1.08 3.32
C ALA A 85 7.64 -1.50 2.16
N LEU A 86 7.24 -1.28 0.90
CA LEU A 86 8.13 -1.50 -0.25
C LEU A 86 9.30 -0.51 -0.23
N GLY A 87 9.02 0.76 0.06
CA GLY A 87 10.01 1.81 0.19
C GLY A 87 10.97 1.62 1.37
N HIS A 88 10.50 1.03 2.47
CA HIS A 88 11.31 0.62 3.63
C HIS A 88 12.42 -0.34 3.20
N VAL A 89 12.10 -1.30 2.33
CA VAL A 89 13.04 -2.30 1.84
C VAL A 89 13.91 -1.74 0.72
N ALA A 90 13.30 -1.07 -0.26
CA ALA A 90 14.00 -0.58 -1.45
C ALA A 90 14.89 0.64 -1.17
N GLY A 91 14.50 1.52 -0.24
CA GLY A 91 15.23 2.75 0.08
C GLY A 91 16.69 2.51 0.45
N PRO A 92 16.97 1.69 1.49
CA PRO A 92 18.34 1.34 1.87
C PRO A 92 19.14 0.68 0.75
N LEU A 93 18.50 -0.15 -0.09
CA LEU A 93 19.16 -0.79 -1.25
C LEU A 93 19.58 0.22 -2.32
N LEU A 94 18.90 1.37 -2.39
CA LEU A 94 19.21 2.49 -3.28
C LEU A 94 20.14 3.53 -2.62
N GLY A 95 20.63 3.26 -1.40
CA GLY A 95 21.46 4.19 -0.63
C GLY A 95 20.71 5.38 -0.04
N LEU A 96 19.37 5.31 0.03
CA LEU A 96 18.53 6.35 0.63
C LEU A 96 18.34 6.10 2.13
N PRO A 97 18.12 7.16 2.94
CA PRO A 97 17.61 7.00 4.30
C PRO A 97 16.30 6.21 4.29
N LEU A 98 16.18 5.24 5.20
CA LEU A 98 15.03 4.32 5.27
C LEU A 98 13.68 5.07 5.30
N ALA A 99 13.56 6.09 6.16
CA ALA A 99 12.34 6.88 6.27
C ALA A 99 12.01 7.66 4.98
N LEU A 100 13.02 8.15 4.25
CA LEU A 100 12.84 8.79 2.96
C LEU A 100 12.38 7.77 1.90
N GLY A 101 12.98 6.58 1.89
CA GLY A 101 12.56 5.48 1.02
C GLY A 101 11.10 5.10 1.24
N ALA A 102 10.70 4.92 2.50
CA ALA A 102 9.31 4.64 2.88
C ALA A 102 8.35 5.77 2.44
N ALA A 103 8.71 7.04 2.66
CA ALA A 103 7.90 8.18 2.23
C ALA A 103 7.75 8.26 0.71
N LEU A 104 8.82 8.00 -0.05
CA LEU A 104 8.77 7.95 -1.51
C LEU A 104 7.89 6.80 -2.01
N GLY A 105 8.04 5.61 -1.42
CA GLY A 105 7.23 4.44 -1.74
C GLY A 105 5.74 4.65 -1.45
N PHE A 106 5.41 5.26 -0.31
CA PHE A 106 4.05 5.67 0.07
C PHE A 106 3.39 6.49 -1.04
N ALA A 107 4.07 7.55 -1.49
CA ALA A 107 3.51 8.50 -2.45
C ALA A 107 3.48 7.90 -3.86
N ALA A 108 4.57 7.24 -4.26
CA ALA A 108 4.73 6.68 -5.59
C ALA A 108 3.74 5.56 -5.87
N LEU A 109 3.56 4.62 -4.93
CA LEU A 109 2.63 3.50 -5.14
C LEU A 109 1.18 3.99 -5.24
N PHE A 110 0.80 4.93 -4.37
CA PHE A 110 -0.53 5.54 -4.45
C PHE A 110 -0.74 6.29 -5.77
N SER A 111 0.23 7.12 -6.20
CA SER A 111 0.22 7.82 -7.49
C SER A 111 0.01 6.88 -8.67
N GLY A 112 0.75 5.77 -8.70
CA GLY A 112 0.65 4.77 -9.75
C GLY A 112 -0.72 4.10 -9.79
N ALA A 113 -1.28 3.79 -8.62
CA ALA A 113 -2.57 3.12 -8.48
C ALA A 113 -3.77 4.03 -8.82
N THR A 114 -3.75 5.29 -8.39
CA THR A 114 -4.87 6.25 -8.57
C THR A 114 -4.76 7.09 -9.83
N LYS A 115 -3.60 7.09 -10.50
CA LYS A 115 -3.31 7.94 -11.65
C LYS A 115 -3.35 9.45 -11.34
N THR A 116 -2.88 9.83 -10.15
CA THR A 116 -2.91 11.24 -9.69
C THR A 116 -1.54 11.75 -9.23
N PRO A 117 -0.52 11.83 -10.11
CA PRO A 117 0.84 12.17 -9.69
C PRO A 117 0.98 13.53 -9.01
N LEU A 118 0.24 14.55 -9.47
CA LEU A 118 0.25 15.87 -8.85
C LEU A 118 -0.32 15.84 -7.43
N ALA A 119 -1.51 15.25 -7.25
CA ALA A 119 -2.16 15.17 -5.95
C ALA A 119 -1.33 14.36 -4.95
N CYS A 120 -0.74 13.24 -5.39
CA CYS A 120 0.12 12.42 -4.53
C CYS A 120 1.42 13.12 -4.15
N THR A 121 1.96 13.98 -5.02
CA THR A 121 3.13 14.81 -4.70
C THR A 121 2.78 15.83 -3.62
N LEU A 122 1.66 16.54 -3.75
CA LEU A 122 1.21 17.51 -2.75
C LEU A 122 0.92 16.82 -1.41
N LEU A 123 0.20 15.68 -1.45
CA LEU A 123 -0.06 14.86 -0.28
C LEU A 123 1.23 14.47 0.46
N ALA A 124 2.25 14.02 -0.28
CA ALA A 124 3.54 13.66 0.32
C ALA A 124 4.24 14.87 0.96
N VAL A 125 4.18 16.04 0.31
CA VAL A 125 4.73 17.28 0.85
C VAL A 125 3.99 17.72 2.12
N GLU A 126 2.67 17.57 2.18
CA GLU A 126 1.88 17.90 3.37
C GLU A 126 2.16 16.96 4.55
N ILE A 127 2.36 15.66 4.29
CA ILE A 127 2.60 14.66 5.33
C ILE A 127 4.06 14.65 5.80
N PHE A 128 5.02 14.68 4.86
CA PHE A 128 6.45 14.46 5.15
C PHE A 128 7.30 15.73 5.10
N GLY A 129 6.71 16.87 4.72
CA GLY A 129 7.38 18.15 4.57
C GLY A 129 7.95 18.41 3.17
N GLY A 130 8.22 19.68 2.88
CA GLY A 130 8.61 20.15 1.54
C GLY A 130 10.08 19.97 1.17
N SER A 131 10.95 19.50 2.07
CA SER A 131 12.40 19.40 1.84
C SER A 131 12.77 18.47 0.67
N HIS A 132 11.94 17.45 0.41
CA HIS A 132 12.14 16.46 -0.66
C HIS A 132 11.06 16.52 -1.74
N ALA A 133 10.38 17.68 -1.91
CA ALA A 133 9.27 17.84 -2.84
C ALA A 133 9.59 17.40 -4.28
N SER A 134 10.79 17.70 -4.76
CA SER A 134 11.25 17.28 -6.10
C SER A 134 11.38 15.77 -6.23
N LEU A 135 11.86 15.07 -5.18
CA LEU A 135 11.95 13.61 -5.18
C LEU A 135 10.56 12.96 -5.14
N PHE A 136 9.62 13.50 -4.37
CA PHE A 136 8.23 13.04 -4.40
C PHE A 136 7.61 13.21 -5.78
N ALA A 137 7.84 14.35 -6.44
CA ALA A 137 7.35 14.60 -7.79
C ALA A 137 7.88 13.57 -8.79
N VAL A 138 9.21 13.33 -8.78
CA VAL A 138 9.85 12.36 -9.67
C VAL A 138 9.36 10.95 -9.41
N ALA A 139 9.26 10.53 -8.14
CA ALA A 139 8.80 9.19 -7.79
C ALA A 139 7.32 8.97 -8.18
N CYS A 140 6.45 9.95 -7.92
CA CYS A 140 5.04 9.91 -8.32
C CYS A 140 4.87 9.85 -9.84
N LEU A 141 5.62 10.67 -10.59
CA LEU A 141 5.58 10.68 -12.05
C LEU A 141 6.12 9.38 -12.65
N ALA A 142 7.26 8.90 -12.16
CA ALA A 142 7.85 7.63 -12.62
C ALA A 142 6.87 6.46 -12.41
N SER A 143 6.25 6.39 -11.23
CA SER A 143 5.24 5.36 -10.94
C SER A 143 4.00 5.48 -11.82
N TYR A 144 3.49 6.70 -12.03
CA TYR A 144 2.37 6.97 -12.93
C TYR A 144 2.63 6.47 -14.36
N LEU A 145 3.83 6.76 -14.89
CA LEU A 145 4.24 6.36 -16.24
C LEU A 145 4.46 4.84 -16.35
N ALA A 146 4.99 4.21 -15.30
CA ALA A 146 5.25 2.78 -15.27
C ALA A 146 4.01 1.91 -15.00
N SER A 147 2.97 2.43 -14.34
CA SER A 147 1.80 1.65 -13.89
C SER A 147 0.73 1.39 -14.96
N GLY A 148 1.04 1.60 -16.25
CA GLY A 148 0.18 1.25 -17.38
C GLY A 148 -1.10 2.09 -17.53
N ALA A 149 -2.13 1.52 -18.17
CA ALA A 149 -3.36 2.26 -18.54
C ALA A 149 -4.57 2.02 -17.61
N ALA A 150 -4.46 1.17 -16.59
CA ALA A 150 -5.53 0.96 -15.63
C ALA A 150 -5.18 1.62 -14.29
N GLY A 151 -6.18 2.21 -13.62
CA GLY A 151 -6.09 2.65 -12.23
C GLY A 151 -7.13 1.92 -11.38
N ILE A 152 -7.11 2.13 -10.06
CA ILE A 152 -8.06 1.51 -9.13
C ILE A 152 -9.50 2.00 -9.33
N TYR A 153 -9.67 3.17 -9.94
CA TYR A 153 -10.98 3.74 -10.26
C TYR A 153 -11.35 3.44 -11.72
N SER A 154 -12.15 2.40 -11.93
CA SER A 154 -12.57 1.96 -13.28
C SER A 154 -13.36 3.01 -14.06
N ALA A 155 -14.06 3.91 -13.38
CA ALA A 155 -14.85 4.99 -13.97
C ALA A 155 -14.04 6.27 -14.28
N GLN A 156 -12.74 6.29 -13.96
CA GLN A 156 -11.89 7.45 -14.19
C GLN A 156 -11.76 7.73 -15.69
N ARG A 157 -12.24 8.90 -16.12
CA ARG A 157 -12.03 9.38 -17.49
C ARG A 157 -10.58 9.78 -17.68
N ARG A 158 -10.05 9.45 -18.86
CA ARG A 158 -8.75 9.90 -19.34
C ARG A 158 -9.05 10.87 -20.46
N GLU A 159 -8.55 12.09 -20.32
CA GLU A 159 -8.59 13.09 -21.39
C GLU A 159 -7.57 12.75 -22.48
#